data_AF-A0A2E8JX47-F1
#
_entry.id   AF-A0A2E8JX47-F1
#
_cell.length_a   1.000
_cell.length_b   1.000
_cell.length_c   1.000
_cell.angle_alpha   90.00
_cell.angle_beta   90.00
_cell.angle_gamma   90.00
#
_symmetry.space_group_name_H-M   'P 1'
#
loop_
_entity.id
_entity.type
_entity.pdbx_description
1 polymer ?
#
loop_
_entity_poly.entity_id
_entity_poly.type
_entity_poly.pdbx_seq_one_letter_code
_entity_poly.pdbx_strand_id
1 'polypeptide(L)'
;MSDQPIQDDAVMLDDPEAGTTWFLALVGVVVMVVTVLALVVMYFDFEGSEVDRKIVDRPTVSLEELKLGQQETLTEYGTYEIEDAEGNMVKRIRIPVKQAMELVLADERSRSEADSESEGTVATR
;
A
#
# COMPACT_ATOMS: atom_id res chain seq x y z
N MET A 1 -63.61 64.32 -38.77
CA MET A 1 -62.21 64.19 -38.31
C MET A 1 -62.26 63.98 -36.81
N SER A 2 -62.20 62.71 -36.40
CA SER A 2 -62.17 62.31 -35.00
C SER A 2 -60.78 61.75 -34.74
N ASP A 3 -59.88 62.60 -34.25
CA ASP A 3 -58.60 62.18 -33.70
C ASP A 3 -58.89 61.51 -32.35
N GLN A 4 -58.77 60.19 -32.34
CA GLN A 4 -58.67 59.41 -31.12
C GLN A 4 -57.20 59.45 -30.67
N PRO A 5 -56.89 59.80 -29.41
CA PRO A 5 -55.53 59.67 -28.91
C PRO A 5 -55.18 58.18 -28.83
N ILE A 6 -54.08 57.80 -29.49
CA ILE A 6 -53.53 56.45 -29.36
C ILE A 6 -53.09 56.29 -27.90
N GLN A 7 -53.79 55.43 -27.15
CA GLN A 7 -53.35 54.97 -25.84
C GLN A 7 -52.13 54.08 -26.05
N ASP A 8 -50.96 54.67 -25.82
CA ASP A 8 -49.68 53.99 -25.82
C ASP A 8 -49.49 53.29 -24.47
N ASP A 9 -50.32 52.27 -24.20
CA ASP A 9 -50.20 51.39 -23.04
C ASP A 9 -49.07 50.35 -23.22
N ALA A 10 -48.07 50.67 -24.04
CA ALA A 10 -46.83 49.92 -24.07
C ALA A 10 -46.08 50.26 -22.78
N VAL A 11 -46.11 49.33 -21.83
CA VAL A 11 -45.19 49.34 -20.68
C VAL A 11 -43.78 49.43 -21.27
N MET A 12 -43.21 50.63 -21.30
CA MET A 12 -41.80 50.84 -21.62
C MET A 12 -41.03 50.00 -20.62
N LEU A 13 -40.46 48.90 -21.10
CA LEU A 13 -39.57 48.05 -20.33
C LEU A 13 -38.29 48.88 -20.13
N ASP A 14 -38.26 49.66 -19.05
CA ASP A 14 -37.10 50.47 -18.68
C ASP A 14 -35.88 49.55 -18.55
N ASP A 15 -34.72 49.99 -19.06
CA ASP A 15 -33.51 49.18 -19.11
C ASP A 15 -33.15 48.68 -17.70
N PRO A 16 -32.66 47.43 -17.56
CA PRO A 16 -32.34 46.89 -16.24
C PRO A 16 -31.31 47.80 -15.56
N GLU A 17 -31.59 48.15 -14.30
CA GLU A 17 -30.74 49.08 -13.54
C GLU A 17 -29.27 48.68 -13.65
N ALA A 18 -28.45 49.61 -14.14
CA ALA A 18 -27.04 49.35 -14.44
C ALA A 18 -26.30 48.80 -13.21
N GLY A 19 -26.64 49.27 -12.00
CA GLY A 19 -26.06 48.81 -10.74
C GLY A 19 -26.41 47.37 -10.36
N THR A 20 -27.66 46.97 -10.54
CA THR A 20 -28.15 45.65 -10.11
C THR A 20 -27.64 44.55 -11.03
N THR A 21 -27.49 44.84 -12.33
CA THR A 21 -27.09 43.87 -13.35
C THR A 21 -25.66 43.35 -13.13
N TRP A 22 -24.69 44.24 -12.88
CA TRP A 22 -23.29 43.80 -12.68
C TRP A 22 -23.11 43.08 -11.35
N PHE A 23 -23.84 43.48 -10.30
CA PHE A 23 -23.79 42.82 -9.00
C PHE A 23 -24.31 41.37 -9.09
N LEU A 24 -25.46 41.18 -9.74
CA LEU A 24 -26.02 39.84 -9.98
C LEU A 24 -25.09 38.98 -10.84
N ALA A 25 -24.44 39.56 -11.85
CA ALA A 25 -23.45 38.84 -12.65
C ALA A 25 -22.25 38.37 -11.78
N LEU A 26 -21.73 39.22 -10.91
CA LEU A 26 -20.62 38.87 -10.01
C LEU A 26 -21.01 37.78 -9.02
N VAL A 27 -22.18 37.91 -8.37
CA VAL A 27 -22.70 36.89 -7.46
C VAL A 27 -22.92 35.57 -8.20
N GLY A 28 -23.46 35.61 -9.42
CA GLY A 28 -23.65 34.43 -10.27
C GLY A 28 -22.34 33.70 -10.56
N VAL A 29 -21.28 34.44 -10.89
CA VAL A 29 -19.93 33.85 -11.11
C VAL A 29 -19.42 33.19 -9.84
N VAL A 30 -19.55 33.83 -8.67
CA VAL A 30 -19.12 33.26 -7.39
C VAL A 30 -19.88 31.98 -7.08
N VAL A 31 -21.21 31.99 -7.19
CA VAL A 31 -22.05 30.81 -6.96
C VAL A 31 -21.70 29.68 -7.92
N MET A 32 -21.47 29.98 -9.20
CA MET A 32 -21.03 29.01 -10.20
C MET A 32 -19.71 28.35 -9.79
N VAL A 33 -18.69 29.14 -9.45
CA VAL A 33 -17.37 28.61 -9.03
C VAL A 33 -17.49 27.74 -7.80
N VAL A 34 -18.22 28.18 -6.78
CA VAL A 34 -18.44 27.41 -5.55
C VAL A 34 -19.14 26.09 -5.85
N THR A 35 -20.14 26.09 -6.74
CA THR A 35 -20.88 24.88 -7.13
C THR A 35 -19.98 23.89 -7.86
N VAL A 36 -19.14 24.36 -8.78
CA VAL A 36 -18.16 23.50 -9.49
C VAL A 36 -17.17 22.89 -8.51
N LEU A 37 -16.62 23.68 -7.59
CA LEU A 37 -15.69 23.17 -6.57
C LEU A 37 -16.37 22.16 -5.64
N ALA A 38 -17.61 22.40 -5.25
CA ALA A 38 -18.38 21.46 -4.43
C ALA A 38 -18.59 20.12 -5.15
N LEU A 39 -18.91 20.13 -6.45
CA LEU A 39 -19.03 18.92 -7.25
C LEU A 39 -17.71 18.16 -7.36
N VAL A 40 -16.59 18.87 -7.55
CA VAL A 40 -15.25 18.27 -7.62
C VAL A 40 -14.90 17.60 -6.30
N VAL A 41 -15.10 18.29 -5.17
CA VAL A 41 -14.86 17.73 -3.83
C VAL A 41 -15.75 16.52 -3.58
N MET A 42 -17.05 16.62 -3.90
CA MET A 42 -18.00 15.51 -3.74
C MET A 42 -17.58 14.29 -4.58
N TYR A 43 -17.11 14.50 -5.81
CA TYR A 43 -16.62 13.41 -6.66
C TYR A 43 -15.41 12.71 -6.05
N PHE A 44 -14.40 13.47 -5.62
CA PHE A 44 -13.18 12.89 -5.05
C PHE A 44 -13.38 12.28 -3.66
N ASP A 45 -14.27 12.84 -2.84
CA ASP A 45 -14.66 12.25 -1.55
C ASP A 45 -15.37 10.91 -1.77
N PHE A 46 -16.26 10.84 -2.75
CA PHE A 46 -16.93 9.59 -3.12
C PHE A 46 -15.95 8.56 -3.67
N GLU A 47 -15.07 8.93 -4.60
CA GLU A 47 -14.02 8.06 -5.15
C GLU A 47 -13.09 7.53 -4.04
N GLY A 48 -12.61 8.41 -3.16
CA GLY A 48 -11.79 8.03 -2.00
C GLY A 48 -12.51 7.07 -1.06
N SER A 49 -13.79 7.35 -0.74
CA SER A 49 -14.59 6.50 0.14
C SER A 49 -14.84 5.11 -0.43
N GLU A 50 -15.00 4.97 -1.74
CA GLU A 50 -15.19 3.69 -2.40
C GLU A 50 -13.89 2.87 -2.45
N VAL A 51 -12.76 3.53 -2.72
CA VAL A 51 -11.44 2.89 -2.75
C VAL A 51 -11.05 2.41 -1.36
N ASP A 52 -11.19 3.25 -0.34
CA ASP A 52 -10.84 2.90 1.04
C ASP A 52 -11.73 1.78 1.57
N ARG A 53 -13.04 1.82 1.28
CA ARG A 53 -13.98 0.75 1.64
C ARG A 53 -13.69 -0.58 0.92
N LYS A 54 -13.11 -0.56 -0.28
CA LYS A 54 -12.86 -1.78 -1.08
C LYS A 54 -11.45 -2.35 -0.87
N ILE A 55 -10.49 -1.56 -0.39
CA ILE A 55 -9.06 -1.96 -0.32
C ILE A 55 -8.57 -2.20 1.11
N VAL A 56 -9.24 -1.70 2.14
CA VAL A 56 -8.87 -2.00 3.53
C VAL A 56 -9.46 -3.37 3.93
N ASP A 57 -8.61 -4.27 4.42
CA ASP A 57 -8.90 -5.65 4.90
C ASP A 57 -8.97 -6.81 3.90
N ARG A 58 -8.12 -6.79 2.88
CA ARG A 58 -7.43 -8.06 2.56
C ARG A 58 -5.98 -7.95 3.00
N PRO A 59 -5.62 -8.41 4.22
CA PRO A 59 -4.27 -8.96 4.36
C PRO A 59 -4.10 -9.87 3.16
N THR A 60 -3.08 -9.61 2.36
CA THR A 60 -2.77 -10.41 1.18
C THR A 60 -2.55 -11.83 1.68
N VAL A 61 -3.62 -12.63 1.69
CA VAL A 61 -3.65 -13.99 2.25
C VAL A 61 -2.51 -14.79 1.64
N SER A 62 -2.22 -14.54 0.36
CA SER A 62 -1.06 -15.09 -0.34
C SER A 62 0.30 -14.78 0.31
N LEU A 63 0.55 -13.54 0.79
CA LEU A 63 1.81 -13.18 1.45
C LEU A 63 1.90 -13.77 2.86
N GLU A 64 0.78 -13.86 3.57
CA GLU A 64 0.74 -14.48 4.90
C GLU A 64 0.89 -16.01 4.81
N GLU A 65 0.26 -16.66 3.82
CA GLU A 65 0.45 -18.06 3.47
C GLU A 65 1.89 -18.35 3.03
N LEU A 66 2.50 -17.50 2.19
CA LEU A 66 3.91 -17.62 1.80
C LEU A 66 4.85 -17.51 3.00
N LYS A 67 4.56 -16.61 3.94
CA LYS A 67 5.35 -16.44 5.16
C LYS A 67 5.21 -17.64 6.09
N LEU A 68 4.00 -18.17 6.25
CA LEU A 68 3.73 -19.38 7.03
C LEU A 68 4.44 -20.60 6.41
N GLY A 69 4.34 -20.80 5.09
CA GLY A 69 5.00 -21.91 4.40
C GLY A 69 6.53 -21.85 4.47
N GLN A 70 7.10 -20.65 4.40
CA GLN A 70 8.54 -20.46 4.62
C GLN A 70 8.93 -20.80 6.07
N GLN A 71 8.12 -20.39 7.05
CA GLN A 71 8.39 -20.65 8.46
C GLN A 71 8.29 -22.14 8.80
N GLU A 72 7.32 -22.85 8.22
CA GLU A 72 7.19 -24.31 8.34
C GLU A 72 8.42 -25.02 7.77
N THR A 73 8.87 -24.61 6.58
CA THR A 73 10.07 -25.17 5.93
C THR A 73 11.34 -25.02 6.77
N LEU A 74 11.47 -23.93 7.55
CA LEU A 74 12.63 -23.70 8.43
C LEU A 74 12.61 -24.53 9.73
N THR A 75 11.44 -25.09 10.08
CA THR A 75 11.25 -25.86 11.31
C THR A 75 11.24 -27.38 11.11
N GLU A 76 11.03 -27.84 9.88
CA GLU A 76 10.86 -29.26 9.58
C GLU A 76 12.13 -29.91 9.01
N TYR A 77 12.41 -31.15 9.44
CA TYR A 77 13.41 -32.00 8.80
C TYR A 77 12.91 -32.55 7.46
N GLY A 78 13.83 -32.84 6.54
CA GLY A 78 13.51 -33.53 5.30
C GLY A 78 14.67 -33.56 4.33
N THR A 79 14.38 -33.96 3.10
CA THR A 79 15.34 -33.98 2.00
C THR A 79 14.79 -33.19 0.84
N TYR A 80 15.64 -32.37 0.23
CA TYR A 80 15.31 -31.62 -0.98
C TYR A 80 16.38 -31.89 -2.04
N GLU A 81 15.95 -31.90 -3.28
CA GLU A 81 16.82 -32.12 -4.44
C GLU A 81 17.19 -30.76 -5.02
N ILE A 82 18.49 -30.55 -5.24
CA ILE A 82 19.01 -29.34 -5.87
C ILE A 82 19.87 -29.79 -7.05
N GLU A 83 19.76 -29.06 -8.14
CA GLU A 83 20.67 -29.20 -9.27
C GLU A 83 22.02 -28.58 -8.91
N ASP A 84 23.10 -29.35 -9.04
CA ASP A 84 24.46 -28.86 -8.84
C ASP A 84 24.92 -27.98 -10.02
N ALA A 85 26.04 -27.28 -9.86
CA ALA A 85 26.63 -26.45 -10.91
C ALA A 85 26.94 -27.25 -12.20
N GLU A 86 27.11 -28.57 -12.10
CA GLU A 86 27.31 -29.49 -13.22
C GLU A 86 26.01 -30.14 -13.75
N GLY A 87 24.82 -29.72 -13.30
CA GLY A 87 23.53 -30.20 -13.81
C GLY A 87 23.07 -31.56 -13.25
N ASN A 88 23.70 -32.04 -12.18
CA ASN A 88 23.34 -33.30 -11.53
C ASN A 88 22.37 -33.06 -10.36
N MET A 89 21.34 -33.90 -10.22
CA MET A 89 20.39 -33.81 -9.10
C MET A 89 21.02 -34.41 -7.84
N VAL A 90 21.32 -33.57 -6.84
CA VAL A 90 21.91 -33.97 -5.57
C VAL A 90 20.87 -33.87 -4.45
N LYS A 91 20.68 -34.98 -3.73
CA LYS A 91 19.83 -35.02 -2.52
C LYS A 91 20.55 -34.38 -1.34
N ARG A 92 19.99 -33.30 -0.79
CA ARG A 92 20.49 -32.65 0.43
C ARG A 92 19.47 -32.77 1.57
N ILE A 93 19.99 -32.87 2.79
CA ILE A 93 19.18 -32.95 4.02
C ILE A 93 18.96 -31.52 4.54
N ARG A 94 17.71 -31.13 4.79
CA ARG A 94 17.38 -29.90 5.52
C ARG A 94 17.41 -30.20 7.02
N ILE A 95 18.16 -29.38 7.75
CA ILE A 95 18.30 -29.46 9.21
C ILE A 95 17.63 -28.19 9.78
N PRO A 96 16.67 -28.30 10.72
CA PRO A 96 16.04 -27.15 11.35
C PRO A 96 17.08 -26.25 12.03
N VAL A 97 16.88 -24.94 11.94
CA VAL A 97 17.87 -23.93 12.37
C VAL A 97 18.31 -24.12 13.83
N LYS A 98 17.38 -24.47 14.73
CA LYS A 98 17.70 -24.72 16.15
C LYS A 98 18.73 -25.85 16.33
N GLN A 99 18.59 -26.92 15.55
CA GLN A 99 19.48 -28.09 15.64
C GLN A 99 20.79 -27.86 14.91
N ALA A 100 20.77 -27.12 13.79
CA ALA A 100 22.00 -26.68 13.13
C ALA A 100 22.85 -25.80 14.07
N MET A 101 22.21 -24.89 14.81
CA MET A 101 22.90 -24.04 15.78
C MET A 101 23.48 -24.84 16.95
N GLU A 102 22.76 -25.84 17.46
CA GLU A 102 23.25 -26.74 18.49
C GLU A 102 24.45 -27.57 18.01
N LEU A 103 24.40 -28.12 16.79
CA LEU A 103 25.51 -28.87 16.21
C LEU A 103 26.78 -28.02 16.02
N VAL A 104 26.63 -26.77 15.58
CA VAL A 104 27.77 -25.84 15.44
C VAL A 104 28.37 -25.50 16.80
N LEU A 105 27.53 -25.23 17.80
CA LEU A 105 28.00 -24.97 19.18
C LEU A 105 28.70 -26.20 19.78
N ALA A 106 28.20 -27.40 19.50
CA ALA A 106 28.84 -28.65 19.92
C ALA A 106 30.18 -28.88 19.21
N ASP A 107 30.29 -28.59 17.92
CA ASP A 107 31.56 -28.68 17.16
C ASP A 107 32.61 -27.71 17.71
N GLU A 108 32.23 -26.44 17.92
CA GLU A 108 33.11 -25.42 18.52
C GLU A 108 33.59 -25.82 19.93
N ARG A 109 32.68 -26.35 20.77
CA ARG A 109 33.03 -26.87 22.09
C ARG A 109 34.02 -28.02 22.01
N SER A 110 33.79 -28.98 21.13
CA SER A 110 34.66 -30.13 20.95
C SER A 110 36.06 -29.75 20.45
N ARG A 111 36.16 -28.76 19.55
CA ARG A 111 37.44 -28.22 19.09
C ARG A 111 38.19 -27.49 20.21
N SER A 112 37.48 -26.69 21.00
CA SER A 112 38.09 -25.99 22.13
C SER A 112 38.61 -26.94 23.21
N GLU A 113 37.92 -28.07 23.46
CA GLU A 113 38.37 -29.09 24.40
C GLU A 113 39.62 -29.82 23.87
N ALA A 114 39.66 -30.14 22.57
CA ALA A 114 40.82 -30.79 21.93
C ALA A 114 42.09 -29.91 21.93
N ASP A 115 41.97 -28.59 21.76
CA ASP A 115 43.11 -27.66 21.86
C ASP A 115 43.65 -27.58 23.30
N SER A 116 42.78 -27.70 24.31
CA SER A 116 43.19 -27.67 25.72
C SER A 116 43.93 -28.95 26.17
N GLU A 117 43.64 -30.10 25.57
CA GLU A 117 44.37 -31.36 25.80
C GLU A 117 45.72 -31.41 25.06
N SER A 118 45.83 -30.71 23.92
CA SER A 118 47.07 -30.57 23.15
C SER A 118 48.15 -29.77 23.91
N GLU A 119 47.79 -28.67 24.58
CA GLU A 119 48.74 -27.90 25.41
C GLU A 119 49.17 -28.64 26.69
N GLY A 120 48.35 -29.55 27.22
CA GLY A 120 48.66 -30.31 28.44
C GLY A 120 49.67 -31.45 28.26
N THR A 121 49.89 -31.94 27.03
CA THR A 121 50.77 -33.08 26.76
C THR A 121 52.21 -32.70 26.40
N VAL A 122 52.47 -31.42 26.04
CA VAL A 122 53.82 -30.94 25.70
C VAL A 122 54.65 -30.58 26.96
N ALA A 123 54.03 -30.48 28.14
CA ALA A 123 54.70 -30.08 29.39
C ALA A 123 55.38 -31.23 30.17
N THR A 124 55.49 -32.44 29.62
CA THR A 124 56.16 -33.57 30.30
C THR A 124 57.06 -34.36 29.35
N ARG A 125 58.26 -33.83 29.06
CA ARG A 125 59.39 -34.64 28.61
C ARG A 125 60.72 -34.05 29.07
#